data_AF-A0A428ZCC0-F1
#
_entry.id   AF-A0A428ZCC0-F1
#
_cell.length_a   1.000
_cell.length_b   1.000
_cell.length_c   1.000
_cell.angle_alpha   90.00
_cell.angle_beta   90.00
_cell.angle_gamma   90.00
#
_symmetry.space_group_name_H-M   'P 1'
#
loop_
_entity.id
_entity.type
_entity.pdbx_description
1 polymer ?
#
loop_
_entity_poly.entity_id
_entity_poly.type
_entity_poly.pdbx_seq_one_letter_code
_entity_poly.pdbx_strand_id
1 'polypeptide(L)'
;MGYKERRVELIAKRAAPHLAPGEQIQTGFIAQTGSWLFTARVWTFVVTDRAILIVNRDGAQRLPRDFRFGKPTGMYHEIELDRTYKVHRQYYSEIAAADEALREMQDRGNLPDNEQR
;
A
#
# COMPACT_ATOMS: atom_id res chain seq x y z
N MET A 1 -1.75 -8.79 22.46
CA MET A 1 -1.53 -8.59 21.01
C MET A 1 -2.81 -8.09 20.37
N GLY A 2 -2.80 -6.86 19.89
CA GLY A 2 -3.93 -6.27 19.17
C GLY A 2 -4.05 -6.83 17.75
N TYR A 3 -5.26 -6.79 17.19
CA TYR A 3 -5.56 -7.21 15.81
C TYR A 3 -4.68 -6.49 14.76
N LYS A 4 -4.26 -5.25 15.05
CA LYS A 4 -3.38 -4.45 14.17
C LYS A 4 -1.96 -5.00 14.10
N GLU A 5 -1.35 -5.38 15.22
CA GLU A 5 0.02 -5.91 15.26
C GLU A 5 0.14 -7.21 14.46
N ARG A 6 -0.80 -8.15 14.65
CA ARG A 6 -0.85 -9.40 13.88
C ARG A 6 -0.99 -9.16 12.38
N ARG A 7 -1.75 -8.14 11.98
CA ARG A 7 -1.90 -7.76 10.57
C ARG A 7 -0.58 -7.25 10.00
N VAL A 8 0.11 -6.35 10.71
CA VAL A 8 1.42 -5.83 10.29
C VAL A 8 2.42 -6.96 10.15
N GLU A 9 2.47 -7.88 11.12
CA GLU A 9 3.39 -9.02 11.08
C GLU A 9 3.08 -9.98 9.92
N LEU A 10 1.80 -10.26 9.64
CA LEU A 10 1.38 -11.07 8.49
C LEU A 10 1.72 -10.40 7.15
N ILE A 11 1.53 -9.09 7.06
CA ILE A 11 1.87 -8.29 5.90
C ILE A 11 3.40 -8.30 5.69
N ALA A 12 4.16 -8.08 6.76
CA ALA A 12 5.61 -8.13 6.72
C ALA A 12 6.12 -9.52 6.32
N LYS A 13 5.53 -10.60 6.84
CA LYS A 13 5.90 -11.97 6.48
C LYS A 13 5.62 -12.29 5.01
N ARG A 14 4.54 -11.75 4.44
CA ARG A 14 4.21 -11.89 3.00
C ARG A 14 5.09 -11.03 2.11
N ALA A 15 5.48 -9.86 2.59
CA ALA A 15 6.36 -8.94 1.86
C ALA A 15 7.84 -9.35 1.95
N ALA A 16 8.28 -9.99 3.05
CA ALA A 16 9.66 -10.38 3.32
C ALA A 16 10.42 -10.98 2.12
N PRO A 17 9.87 -11.94 1.35
CA PRO A 17 10.59 -12.48 0.18
C PRO A 17 10.70 -11.53 -1.01
N HIS A 18 9.98 -10.41 -1.01
CA HIS A 18 9.90 -9.44 -2.12
C HIS A 18 10.44 -8.05 -1.76
N LEU A 19 10.86 -7.86 -0.51
CA LEU A 19 11.50 -6.62 -0.06
C LEU A 19 12.96 -6.59 -0.51
N ALA A 20 13.38 -5.45 -1.01
CA ALA A 20 14.78 -5.15 -1.25
C ALA A 20 15.52 -5.00 0.08
N PRO A 21 16.83 -5.28 0.13
CA PRO A 21 17.63 -5.08 1.34
C PRO A 21 17.54 -3.61 1.82
N GLY A 22 17.09 -3.43 3.07
CA GLY A 22 16.88 -2.12 3.70
C GLY A 22 15.54 -1.43 3.40
N GLU A 23 14.63 -2.07 2.68
CA GLU A 23 13.28 -1.54 2.40
C GLU A 23 12.39 -1.63 3.64
N GLN A 24 11.79 -0.51 4.03
CA GLN A 24 10.95 -0.39 5.21
C GLN A 24 9.47 -0.32 4.82
N ILE A 25 8.65 -1.15 5.48
CA ILE A 25 7.20 -1.13 5.32
C ILE A 25 6.64 0.07 6.07
N GLN A 26 5.97 0.96 5.37
CA GLN A 26 5.28 2.11 5.96
C GLN A 26 3.87 1.70 6.40
N THR A 27 3.13 1.04 5.52
CA THR A 27 1.76 0.62 5.79
C THR A 27 1.35 -0.55 4.91
N GLY A 28 0.23 -1.19 5.23
CA GLY A 28 -0.34 -2.21 4.39
C GLY A 28 -1.83 -2.44 4.63
N PHE A 29 -2.53 -2.72 3.54
CA PHE A 29 -3.96 -2.90 3.53
C PHE A 29 -4.36 -4.04 2.60
N ILE A 30 -5.61 -4.47 2.73
CA ILE A 30 -6.15 -5.56 1.92
C ILE A 30 -7.17 -4.97 0.97
N ALA A 31 -7.02 -5.30 -0.31
CA ALA A 31 -7.98 -4.99 -1.35
C ALA A 31 -8.54 -6.28 -1.95
N GLN A 32 -9.70 -6.19 -2.58
CA GLN A 32 -10.35 -7.31 -3.25
C GLN A 32 -10.64 -6.96 -4.70
N THR A 33 -10.45 -7.92 -5.61
CA THR A 33 -10.83 -7.76 -7.01
C THR A 33 -11.99 -8.69 -7.32
N GLY A 34 -13.07 -8.16 -7.88
CA GLY A 34 -14.22 -8.93 -8.33
C GLY A 34 -15.56 -8.28 -8.01
N SER A 35 -16.60 -8.78 -8.70
CA SER A 35 -18.01 -8.57 -8.34
C SER A 35 -18.42 -9.63 -7.33
N TRP A 36 -19.46 -9.37 -6.53
CA TRP A 36 -20.05 -10.33 -5.60
C TRP A 36 -20.44 -11.67 -6.28
N LEU A 37 -20.57 -11.70 -7.61
CA LEU A 37 -20.89 -12.91 -8.37
C LEU A 37 -19.68 -13.78 -8.76
N PHE A 38 -18.44 -13.31 -8.60
CA PHE A 38 -17.22 -14.07 -8.94
C PHE A 38 -16.29 -14.20 -7.74
N THR A 39 -15.44 -15.24 -7.73
CA THR A 39 -14.41 -15.48 -6.69
C THR A 39 -13.61 -14.20 -6.43
N ALA A 40 -13.90 -13.54 -5.30
CA ALA A 40 -13.20 -12.34 -4.87
C ALA A 40 -11.76 -12.72 -4.55
N ARG A 41 -10.84 -12.33 -5.43
CA ARG A 41 -9.41 -12.53 -5.17
C ARG A 41 -8.96 -11.44 -4.20
N VAL A 42 -8.32 -11.86 -3.12
CA VAL A 42 -7.80 -10.98 -2.08
C VAL A 42 -6.35 -10.64 -2.39
N TRP A 43 -6.04 -9.35 -2.36
CA TRP A 43 -4.72 -8.80 -2.64
C TRP A 43 -4.23 -8.02 -1.43
N THR A 44 -2.98 -8.24 -1.05
CA THR A 44 -2.33 -7.55 0.06
C THR A 44 -1.45 -6.45 -0.51
N PHE A 45 -1.83 -5.20 -0.29
CA PHE A 45 -1.04 -4.04 -0.64
C PHE A 45 -0.09 -3.72 0.50
N VAL A 46 1.19 -3.62 0.18
CA VAL A 46 2.26 -3.28 1.12
C VAL A 46 2.99 -2.08 0.55
N VAL A 47 2.84 -0.96 1.23
CA VAL A 47 3.45 0.30 0.83
C VAL A 47 4.74 0.43 1.63
N THR A 48 5.84 0.59 0.92
CA THR A 48 7.18 0.74 1.51
C THR A 48 7.74 2.10 1.20
N ASP A 49 8.97 2.40 1.61
CA ASP A 49 9.68 3.61 1.19
C ASP A 49 10.12 3.57 -0.30
N ARG A 50 10.28 2.40 -0.92
CA ARG A 50 10.82 2.31 -2.30
C ARG A 50 9.81 1.87 -3.34
N ALA A 51 8.84 1.06 -2.95
CA ALA A 51 7.84 0.50 -3.87
C ALA A 51 6.51 0.20 -3.18
N ILE A 52 5.50 -0.02 -4.01
CA ILE A 52 4.23 -0.62 -3.57
C ILE A 52 4.25 -2.08 -4.02
N LEU A 53 4.25 -3.00 -3.06
CA LEU A 53 4.17 -4.43 -3.31
C LEU A 53 2.71 -4.87 -3.23
N ILE A 54 2.20 -5.49 -4.29
CA ILE A 54 0.89 -6.11 -4.32
C ILE A 54 1.10 -7.62 -4.29
N VAL A 55 0.80 -8.26 -3.15
CA VAL A 55 1.01 -9.69 -2.94
C VAL A 55 -0.33 -10.43 -3.02
N ASN A 56 -0.41 -11.48 -3.82
CA ASN A 56 -1.53 -12.41 -3.86
C ASN A 56 -1.04 -13.85 -3.65
N ARG A 57 -1.91 -14.83 -3.89
CA ARG A 57 -1.55 -16.26 -3.83
C ARG A 57 -0.69 -16.71 -5.02
N ASP A 58 -0.83 -16.07 -6.18
CA ASP A 58 -0.18 -16.43 -7.44
C ASP A 58 1.21 -15.78 -7.61
N GLY A 59 1.57 -14.79 -6.79
CA GLY A 59 2.82 -14.05 -6.85
C GLY A 59 2.77 -12.67 -6.18
N ALA A 60 3.81 -11.87 -6.41
CA ALA A 60 3.88 -10.48 -5.98
C ALA A 60 4.23 -9.57 -7.14
N GLN A 61 3.53 -8.45 -7.24
CA GLN A 61 3.78 -7.40 -8.22
C GLN A 61 4.40 -6.20 -7.51
N ARG A 62 5.45 -5.64 -8.11
CA ARG A 62 6.12 -4.45 -7.62
C ARG A 62 5.74 -3.26 -8.48
N LEU A 63 5.19 -2.23 -7.86
CA LEU A 63 4.79 -0.98 -8.48
C LEU A 63 5.66 0.18 -7.99
N PRO A 64 5.85 1.22 -8.81
CA PRO A 64 6.57 2.42 -8.40
C PRO A 64 5.89 3.08 -7.20
N ARG A 65 6.69 3.59 -6.25
CA ARG A 65 6.18 4.23 -5.03
C ARG A 65 5.46 5.57 -5.27
N ASP A 66 5.64 6.16 -6.45
CA ASP A 66 5.02 7.43 -6.88
C ASP A 66 3.51 7.32 -7.13
N PHE A 67 2.93 6.13 -7.02
CA PHE A 67 1.50 5.95 -7.18
C PHE A 67 0.71 6.49 -5.97
N ARG A 68 -0.24 7.39 -6.25
CA ARG A 68 -1.15 7.95 -5.26
C ARG A 68 -2.50 7.23 -5.32
N PHE A 69 -2.96 6.71 -4.18
CA PHE A 69 -4.19 5.94 -4.09
C PHE A 69 -5.45 6.81 -4.14
N GLY A 70 -5.30 8.10 -3.84
CA GLY A 70 -6.38 9.08 -3.90
C GLY A 70 -7.26 9.07 -2.66
N LYS A 71 -8.18 10.04 -2.58
CA LYS A 71 -9.03 10.22 -1.41
C LYS A 71 -10.11 9.12 -1.37
N PRO A 72 -10.10 8.23 -0.36
CA PRO A 72 -11.08 7.18 -0.30
C PRO A 72 -12.48 7.73 0.00
N THR A 73 -13.49 7.31 -0.78
CA THR A 73 -14.88 7.77 -0.64
C THR A 73 -15.86 6.60 -0.60
N GLY A 74 -17.02 6.78 0.05
CA GLY A 74 -18.05 5.73 0.15
C GLY A 74 -17.68 4.55 1.07
N MET A 75 -18.35 3.41 0.88
CA MET A 75 -18.13 2.18 1.68
C MET A 75 -16.95 1.34 1.16
N TYR A 76 -16.68 1.45 -0.14
CA TYR A 76 -15.55 0.83 -0.82
C TYR A 76 -14.87 1.86 -1.70
N HIS A 77 -13.55 1.96 -1.59
CA HIS A 77 -12.73 2.80 -2.45
C HIS A 77 -12.20 1.95 -3.60
N GLU A 78 -12.36 2.43 -4.82
CA GLU A 78 -11.91 1.74 -6.02
C GLU A 78 -10.57 2.32 -6.47
N ILE A 79 -9.56 1.47 -6.59
CA ILE A 79 -8.23 1.84 -7.05
C ILE A 79 -8.04 1.20 -8.43
N GLU A 80 -7.86 2.01 -9.46
CA GLU A 80 -7.56 1.57 -10.81
C GLU A 80 -6.04 1.55 -11.02
N LEU A 81 -5.50 0.36 -11.25
CA LEU A 81 -4.08 0.11 -11.49
C LEU A 81 -3.96 -0.74 -12.77
N ASP A 82 -3.64 -2.03 -12.63
CA ASP A 82 -3.79 -3.05 -13.68
C ASP A 82 -5.26 -3.50 -13.82
N ARG A 83 -6.00 -3.40 -12.72
CA ARG A 83 -7.40 -3.80 -12.57
C ARG A 83 -8.04 -2.96 -11.47
N THR A 84 -9.36 -3.01 -11.38
CA THR A 84 -10.11 -2.34 -10.33
C THR A 84 -10.00 -3.13 -9.01
N TYR A 85 -9.36 -2.52 -8.02
CA TYR A 85 -9.24 -3.03 -6.66
C TYR A 85 -10.22 -2.31 -5.75
N LYS A 86 -11.05 -3.06 -5.01
CA LYS A 86 -11.98 -2.52 -4.03
C LYS A 86 -11.38 -2.62 -2.63
N VAL A 87 -11.15 -1.49 -1.99
CA VAL A 87 -10.66 -1.38 -0.63
C VAL A 87 -11.81 -1.05 0.30
N HIS A 88 -11.99 -1.83 1.36
CA HIS A 88 -13.02 -1.57 2.35
C HIS A 88 -12.69 -0.34 3.20
N ARG A 89 -13.71 0.41 3.64
CA ARG A 89 -13.56 1.62 4.49
C ARG A 89 -12.68 1.45 5.72
N GLN A 90 -12.54 0.23 6.25
CA GLN A 90 -11.70 -0.06 7.41
C GLN A 90 -10.20 0.20 7.17
N TYR A 91 -9.78 0.28 5.90
CA TYR A 91 -8.40 0.53 5.48
C TYR A 91 -8.20 1.95 4.93
N TYR A 92 -9.18 2.84 5.06
CA TYR A 92 -9.05 4.22 4.57
C TYR A 92 -7.97 4.99 5.33
N SER A 93 -7.78 4.69 6.62
CA SER A 93 -6.68 5.25 7.40
C SER A 93 -5.32 4.81 6.83
N GLU A 94 -5.20 3.55 6.40
CA GLU A 94 -3.98 3.02 5.79
C GLU A 94 -3.72 3.62 4.40
N ILE A 95 -4.77 3.87 3.61
CA ILE A 95 -4.67 4.60 2.33
C ILE A 95 -4.18 6.03 2.58
N ALA A 96 -4.82 6.73 3.51
CA ALA A 96 -4.45 8.10 3.85
C ALA A 96 -3.00 8.19 4.36
N ALA A 97 -2.59 7.25 5.21
CA ALA A 97 -1.21 7.15 5.69
C ALA A 97 -0.22 6.84 4.55
N ALA A 98 -0.60 6.02 3.57
CA ALA A 98 0.24 5.74 2.40
C ALA A 98 0.45 6.99 1.52
N ASP A 99 -0.62 7.75 1.28
CA ASP A 99 -0.60 8.99 0.51
C ASP A 99 0.13 10.13 1.26
N GLU A 100 -0.03 10.20 2.58
CA GLU A 100 0.69 11.14 3.44
C GLU A 100 2.18 10.83 3.46
N ALA A 101 2.56 9.58 3.67
CA ALA A 101 3.96 9.17 3.63
C ALA A 101 4.59 9.39 2.25
N LEU A 102 3.81 9.24 1.17
CA LEU A 102 4.28 9.61 -0.17
C LEU A 102 4.59 11.10 -0.26
N ARG A 103 3.67 11.92 0.24
CA ARG A 103 3.81 13.38 0.26
C ARG A 103 5.02 13.80 1.10
N GLU A 104 5.20 13.22 2.28
CA GLU A 104 6.37 13.50 3.14
C GLU A 104 7.69 13.08 2.48
N MET A 105 7.69 11.97 1.74
CA MET A 105 8.87 11.54 0.98
C MET A 105 9.16 12.47 -0.21
N GLN A 106 8.14 12.90 -0.93
CA GLN A 106 8.27 13.89 -2.00
C GLN A 106 8.75 15.22 -1.44
N ASP A 107 8.23 15.66 -0.30
CA ASP A 107 8.65 16.89 0.39
C ASP A 107 10.12 16.80 0.83
N ARG A 108 10.54 15.67 1.42
CA ARG A 108 11.94 15.41 1.76
C ARG A 108 12.87 15.30 0.55
N GLY A 109 12.41 14.69 -0.54
CA GLY A 109 13.18 14.59 -1.79
C GLY A 109 13.22 15.88 -2.59
N ASN A 110 12.29 16.80 -2.34
CA ASN A 110 12.15 18.11 -2.97
C ASN A 110 12.66 19.25 -2.09
N LEU A 111 13.34 18.96 -0.97
CA LEU A 111 14.15 19.97 -0.29
C LEU A 111 15.23 20.42 -1.28
N PRO A 112 15.23 21.69 -1.75
CA PRO A 112 16.41 22.22 -2.39
C PRO A 112 17.54 22.14 -1.36
N ASP A 113 18.73 21.76 -1.82
CA ASP A 113 20.01 21.82 -1.12
C ASP A 113 20.36 23.29 -0.78
N ASN A 114 19.52 23.94 0.02
CA ASN A 114 19.58 25.35 0.36
C ASN A 114 19.84 25.50 1.86
N GLU A 115 20.86 24.80 2.36
CA GLU A 115 21.48 25.15 3.65
C GLU A 115 22.97 24.78 3.63
N GLN A 116 23.67 25.23 2.59
CA GLN A 116 25.09 25.55 2.67
C GLN A 116 25.27 27.07 2.57
N ARG A 117 25.15 27.78 3.69
CA ARG A 117 25.87 29.06 3.87
C ARG A 117 26.04 29.46 5.32
#